data_AF-A0A4R6MHP9-F1
#
_entry.id   AF-A0A4R6MHP9-F1
#
_cell.length_a   1.000
_cell.length_b   1.000
_cell.length_c   1.000
_cell.angle_alpha   90.00
_cell.angle_beta   90.00
_cell.angle_gamma   90.00
#
_symmetry.space_group_name_H-M   'P 1'
#
loop_
_entity.id
_entity.type
_entity.pdbx_description
1 polymer ?
#
loop_
_entity_poly.entity_id
_entity_poly.type
_entity_poly.pdbx_seq_one_letter_code
_entity_poly.pdbx_strand_id
1 'polypeptide(L)'
;MKNLFYLFLASLLVSFSCAEDNTANKNQNIQENPKTSISLPLAGNAYSSKHLEENQTITDNGIENWTSAEEFFTVYFKISKAGTFQFTVEESVEVFGKSELEFSIENESKKVQFTASKKAITIGNWKINKEGYVALKIKGISKTGNQFPSINRLTISSADYDAKISFVPNNEGNFYHWGRRGPSVHLNYQVPETINAKWYYNELTVPKDEDKIGSYFMANGFGEGYFGIQVNSASERRVLFSVWSPFQTDDPKSIPESHKIKMLKKGENVHTGEFGNEGSGGQSYLKYNWKAGTTYKFLLQGFPQGNNTTTYTAYFYAPELQKWLLIASFNRPETNTYLKRFHSFLENFIPEQGDLSRKVLFDNQWVCDDKGDWTEINTARFTTDNTGAKEYRMDFAGGLDNKSFFLKNGGFFNDFTIPKTNFIRPLANKKPEINFATLP
;
A
#
# COMPACT_ATOMS: atom_id res chain seq x y z
N MET A 1 -51.29 51.40 78.67
CA MET A 1 -51.30 52.00 77.33
C MET A 1 -51.15 50.88 76.29
N LYS A 2 -52.20 50.71 75.49
CA LYS A 2 -52.31 50.14 74.12
C LYS A 2 -51.58 48.83 73.71
N ASN A 3 -52.45 47.84 73.39
CA ASN A 3 -52.54 47.04 72.14
C ASN A 3 -51.76 45.73 71.96
N LEU A 4 -52.48 44.62 72.21
CA LEU A 4 -52.88 43.55 71.27
C LEU A 4 -52.28 43.54 69.84
N PHE A 5 -51.72 42.41 69.38
CA PHE A 5 -52.19 41.67 68.18
C PHE A 5 -51.53 40.26 68.03
N TYR A 6 -52.14 39.45 67.16
CA TYR A 6 -52.30 37.99 67.15
C TYR A 6 -51.20 37.10 66.51
N LEU A 7 -51.23 35.81 66.93
CA LEU A 7 -51.02 34.52 66.23
C LEU A 7 -50.52 34.50 64.76
N PHE A 8 -49.60 33.57 64.45
CA PHE A 8 -49.92 32.38 63.62
C PHE A 8 -48.84 31.28 63.68
N LEU A 9 -49.32 30.03 63.70
CA LEU A 9 -48.58 28.76 63.74
C LEU A 9 -48.41 28.23 62.30
N ALA A 10 -47.23 27.75 61.91
CA ALA A 10 -47.08 26.90 60.73
C ALA A 10 -45.86 25.98 60.86
N SER A 11 -46.14 24.70 61.06
CA SER A 11 -45.23 23.55 60.95
C SER A 11 -44.86 23.27 59.50
N LEU A 12 -43.57 23.22 59.16
CA LEU A 12 -43.10 22.66 57.88
C LEU A 12 -42.35 21.34 58.13
N LEU A 13 -42.92 20.28 57.57
CA LEU A 13 -42.28 18.99 57.32
C LEU A 13 -41.20 19.16 56.25
N VAL A 14 -39.96 18.77 56.55
CA VAL A 14 -38.89 18.66 55.56
C VAL A 14 -38.78 17.20 55.15
N SER A 15 -39.19 16.89 53.92
CA SER A 15 -39.01 15.60 53.27
C SER A 15 -37.59 15.47 52.73
N PHE A 16 -36.93 14.36 53.09
CA PHE A 16 -35.69 13.91 52.45
C PHE A 16 -35.99 13.50 51.00
N SER A 17 -35.33 14.16 50.04
CA SER A 17 -35.31 13.73 48.63
C SER A 17 -33.93 13.16 48.34
N CYS A 18 -33.87 11.87 48.02
CA CYS A 18 -32.72 11.21 47.43
C CYS A 18 -32.45 11.82 46.06
N ALA A 19 -31.24 12.36 45.85
CA ALA A 19 -30.75 12.71 44.54
C ALA A 19 -30.29 11.42 43.84
N GLU A 20 -31.08 10.95 42.87
CA GLU A 20 -30.62 10.00 41.86
C GLU A 20 -29.68 10.73 40.89
N ASP A 21 -28.44 10.27 40.82
CA ASP A 21 -27.47 10.65 39.80
C ASP A 21 -27.96 10.13 38.44
N ASN A 22 -28.64 11.00 37.70
CA ASN A 22 -29.02 10.77 36.31
C ASN A 22 -27.80 10.94 35.40
N THR A 23 -26.96 9.91 35.29
CA THR A 23 -26.09 9.76 34.12
C THR A 23 -26.98 9.41 32.92
N ALA A 24 -27.33 10.44 32.15
CA ALA A 24 -28.09 10.31 30.92
C ALA A 24 -27.41 9.33 29.94
N ASN A 25 -28.04 8.18 29.75
CA ASN A 25 -27.86 7.32 28.58
C ASN A 25 -28.21 8.14 27.33
N LYS A 26 -27.22 8.73 26.66
CA LYS A 26 -27.40 9.22 25.30
C LYS A 26 -27.72 8.01 24.41
N ASN A 27 -28.97 7.96 23.93
CA ASN A 27 -29.52 6.93 23.05
C ASN A 27 -28.50 6.35 22.07
N GLN A 28 -28.07 5.11 22.33
CA GLN A 28 -27.32 4.24 21.42
C GLN A 28 -28.27 3.47 20.50
N ASN A 29 -29.34 4.10 20.02
CA ASN A 29 -30.24 3.44 19.09
C ASN A 29 -29.60 3.41 17.71
N ILE A 30 -29.73 2.26 17.03
CA ILE A 30 -29.35 2.10 15.63
C ILE A 30 -30.08 3.18 14.83
N GLN A 31 -29.34 3.83 13.95
CA GLN A 31 -29.89 4.87 13.12
C GLN A 31 -31.02 4.33 12.21
N GLU A 32 -32.23 4.83 12.41
CA GLU A 32 -33.39 4.52 11.58
C GLU A 32 -33.32 5.29 10.25
N ASN A 33 -33.55 4.59 9.13
CA ASN A 33 -33.58 5.15 7.77
C ASN A 33 -32.37 6.03 7.39
N PRO A 34 -31.13 5.51 7.47
CA PRO A 34 -29.96 6.29 7.08
C PRO A 34 -29.96 6.59 5.57
N LYS A 35 -29.53 7.80 5.19
CA LYS A 35 -29.34 8.17 3.79
C LYS A 35 -28.16 7.45 3.16
N THR A 36 -27.11 7.18 3.96
CA THR A 36 -25.99 6.33 3.58
C THR A 36 -25.77 5.27 4.64
N SER A 37 -25.62 4.01 4.23
CA SER A 37 -25.19 2.91 5.08
C SER A 37 -24.27 1.99 4.29
N ILE A 38 -23.07 1.74 4.81
CA ILE A 38 -22.13 0.77 4.26
C ILE A 38 -21.79 -0.27 5.30
N SER A 39 -21.46 -1.48 4.83
CA SER A 39 -20.95 -2.56 5.65
C SER A 39 -19.48 -2.79 5.28
N LEU A 40 -18.57 -2.39 6.16
CA LEU A 40 -17.13 -2.36 5.91
C LEU A 40 -16.45 -3.63 6.45
N PRO A 41 -15.89 -4.51 5.59
CA PRO A 41 -15.19 -5.71 6.02
C PRO A 41 -13.83 -5.37 6.61
N LEU A 42 -13.56 -5.85 7.84
CA LEU A 42 -12.27 -5.61 8.48
C LEU A 42 -11.14 -6.38 7.80
N ALA A 43 -11.43 -7.52 7.18
CA ALA A 43 -10.48 -8.34 6.44
C ALA A 43 -9.72 -7.58 5.34
N GLY A 44 -10.37 -6.60 4.69
CA GLY A 44 -9.77 -5.80 3.63
C GLY A 44 -9.32 -4.40 4.05
N ASN A 45 -9.70 -3.94 5.25
CA ASN A 45 -9.58 -2.52 5.62
C ASN A 45 -8.95 -2.28 7.00
N ALA A 46 -8.66 -3.34 7.77
CA ALA A 46 -8.01 -3.25 9.07
C ALA A 46 -6.51 -3.63 8.99
N TYR A 47 -5.71 -2.99 9.84
CA TYR A 47 -4.28 -3.22 9.97
C TYR A 47 -3.92 -3.37 11.44
N SER A 48 -3.14 -4.40 11.75
CA SER A 48 -2.60 -4.61 13.09
C SER A 48 -1.41 -3.69 13.32
N SER A 49 -1.35 -3.08 14.51
CA SER A 49 -0.19 -2.35 15.04
C SER A 49 1.12 -3.13 15.10
N LYS A 50 1.06 -4.47 14.99
CA LYS A 50 2.25 -5.33 14.98
C LYS A 50 2.81 -5.51 13.57
N HIS A 51 1.98 -5.40 12.53
CA HIS A 51 2.32 -5.62 11.13
C HIS A 51 3.02 -6.99 10.85
N LEU A 52 2.57 -8.04 11.53
CA LEU A 52 3.09 -9.40 11.39
C LEU A 52 2.00 -10.35 10.90
N GLU A 53 2.29 -11.12 9.84
CA GLU A 53 1.37 -12.14 9.29
C GLU A 53 1.21 -13.32 10.27
N GLU A 54 2.27 -13.69 10.98
CA GLU A 54 2.35 -14.87 11.87
C GLU A 54 1.30 -14.87 12.99
N ASN A 55 0.82 -13.69 13.39
CA ASN A 55 -0.19 -13.56 14.43
C ASN A 55 -1.59 -14.01 13.95
N GLN A 56 -1.82 -14.05 12.64
CA GLN A 56 -3.12 -14.38 12.03
C GLN A 56 -4.30 -13.63 12.67
N THR A 57 -4.08 -12.37 13.05
CA THR A 57 -5.09 -11.54 13.70
C THR A 57 -5.97 -10.76 12.74
N ILE A 58 -5.57 -10.69 11.46
CA ILE A 58 -6.43 -10.28 10.34
C ILE A 58 -6.52 -11.46 9.37
N THR A 59 -7.71 -12.03 9.25
CA THR A 59 -8.02 -13.15 8.33
C THR A 59 -9.07 -12.70 7.31
N ASP A 60 -9.47 -13.59 6.40
CA ASP A 60 -10.62 -13.35 5.51
C ASP A 60 -11.95 -13.14 6.27
N ASN A 61 -12.00 -13.49 7.56
CA ASN A 61 -13.14 -13.26 8.44
C ASN A 61 -13.03 -11.97 9.29
N GLY A 62 -12.01 -11.13 9.08
CA GLY A 62 -11.82 -9.88 9.82
C GLY A 62 -10.80 -9.99 10.95
N ILE A 63 -11.06 -9.33 12.08
CA ILE A 63 -10.19 -9.41 13.26
C ILE A 63 -10.53 -10.70 14.01
N GLU A 64 -9.57 -11.60 14.16
CA GLU A 64 -9.72 -12.87 14.89
C GLU A 64 -8.45 -13.14 15.72
N ASN A 65 -8.43 -14.23 16.51
CA ASN A 65 -7.25 -14.67 17.28
C ASN A 65 -6.60 -13.59 18.17
N TRP A 66 -7.35 -12.54 18.51
CA TRP A 66 -6.81 -11.36 19.16
C TRP A 66 -6.66 -11.58 20.67
N THR A 67 -5.43 -11.88 21.09
CA THR A 67 -5.15 -12.24 22.49
C THR A 67 -4.43 -11.16 23.29
N SER A 68 -3.67 -10.25 22.67
CA SER A 68 -2.89 -9.24 23.40
C SER A 68 -3.56 -7.86 23.38
N ALA A 69 -3.68 -7.22 24.55
CA ALA A 69 -4.16 -5.83 24.65
C ALA A 69 -3.14 -4.80 24.12
N GLU A 70 -1.90 -5.21 23.91
CA GLU A 70 -0.87 -4.38 23.27
C GLU A 70 -1.07 -4.24 21.77
N GLU A 71 -1.74 -5.21 21.15
CA GLU A 71 -2.11 -5.15 19.75
C GLU A 71 -3.43 -4.40 19.62
N PHE A 72 -3.39 -3.33 18.82
CA PHE A 72 -4.57 -2.60 18.37
C PHE A 72 -4.68 -2.68 16.86
N PHE A 73 -5.87 -2.41 16.35
CA PHE A 73 -6.16 -2.41 14.91
C PHE A 73 -6.58 -1.01 14.47
N THR A 74 -6.19 -0.62 13.27
CA THR A 74 -6.66 0.61 12.65
C THR A 74 -7.43 0.26 11.38
N VAL A 75 -8.67 0.72 11.31
CA VAL A 75 -9.58 0.51 10.19
C VAL A 75 -9.64 1.80 9.38
N TYR A 76 -9.46 1.69 8.06
CA TYR A 76 -9.42 2.84 7.17
C TYR A 76 -10.55 2.83 6.14
N PHE A 77 -11.10 4.02 5.89
CA PHE A 77 -12.00 4.31 4.76
C PHE A 77 -11.87 5.78 4.41
N LYS A 78 -12.18 6.17 3.16
CA LYS A 78 -12.08 7.56 2.71
C LYS A 78 -13.45 8.15 2.46
N ILE A 79 -13.71 9.33 3.02
CA ILE A 79 -14.91 10.12 2.77
C ILE A 79 -14.57 11.30 1.84
N SER A 80 -15.48 11.64 0.93
CA SER A 80 -15.30 12.73 -0.06
C SER A 80 -15.88 14.07 0.39
N LYS A 81 -16.38 14.17 1.63
CA LYS A 81 -16.72 15.42 2.32
C LYS A 81 -16.84 15.17 3.82
N ALA A 82 -16.91 16.25 4.62
CA ALA A 82 -17.21 16.16 6.04
C ALA A 82 -18.61 15.56 6.30
N GLY A 83 -18.79 14.90 7.44
CA GLY A 83 -20.07 14.26 7.80
C GLY A 83 -20.11 13.75 9.24
N THR A 84 -21.29 13.34 9.69
CA THR A 84 -21.47 12.66 10.99
C THR A 84 -21.87 11.21 10.75
N PHE A 85 -21.18 10.28 11.39
CA PHE A 85 -21.32 8.85 11.13
C PHE A 85 -21.54 8.06 12.42
N GLN A 86 -22.53 7.17 12.40
CA GLN A 86 -22.73 6.15 13.41
C GLN A 86 -21.93 4.90 13.03
N PHE A 87 -21.26 4.30 14.01
CA PHE A 87 -20.55 3.04 13.85
C PHE A 87 -21.22 1.96 14.70
N THR A 88 -21.40 0.79 14.10
CA THR A 88 -21.99 -0.38 14.75
C THR A 88 -21.18 -1.62 14.40
N VAL A 89 -20.79 -2.40 15.41
CA VAL A 89 -20.28 -3.76 15.18
C VAL A 89 -21.45 -4.63 14.75
N GLU A 90 -21.29 -5.36 13.64
CA GLU A 90 -22.35 -6.21 13.10
C GLU A 90 -22.61 -7.46 13.95
N GLU A 91 -23.77 -8.07 13.75
CA GLU A 91 -24.18 -9.27 14.50
C GLU A 91 -23.26 -10.47 14.27
N SER A 92 -22.44 -10.49 13.23
CA SER A 92 -21.43 -11.53 12.99
C SER A 92 -20.30 -11.56 14.03
N VAL A 93 -20.30 -10.67 15.02
CA VAL A 93 -19.33 -10.66 16.12
C VAL A 93 -19.44 -11.92 16.99
N GLU A 94 -18.28 -12.50 17.30
CA GLU A 94 -18.15 -13.60 18.26
C GLU A 94 -17.42 -13.12 19.52
N VAL A 95 -18.03 -13.33 20.68
CA VAL A 95 -17.57 -12.80 21.97
C VAL A 95 -17.16 -13.95 22.89
N PHE A 96 -15.95 -13.84 23.46
CA PHE A 96 -15.36 -14.85 24.33
C PHE A 96 -15.38 -14.37 25.78
N GLY A 97 -16.43 -14.73 26.52
CA GLY A 97 -16.68 -14.22 27.88
C GLY A 97 -17.19 -12.78 27.87
N LYS A 98 -16.64 -11.92 28.73
CA LYS A 98 -16.91 -10.47 28.73
C LYS A 98 -15.66 -9.74 28.24
N SER A 99 -15.83 -8.70 27.44
CA SER A 99 -14.74 -7.85 26.98
C SER A 99 -15.13 -6.38 26.94
N GLU A 100 -14.19 -5.49 27.19
CA GLU A 100 -14.31 -4.05 26.92
C GLU A 100 -13.32 -3.66 25.83
N LEU A 101 -13.85 -3.02 24.78
CA LEU A 101 -13.05 -2.46 23.69
C LEU A 101 -13.20 -0.94 23.68
N GLU A 102 -12.14 -0.26 23.26
CA GLU A 102 -12.10 1.18 22.99
C GLU A 102 -11.98 1.42 21.49
N PHE A 103 -12.88 2.27 20.98
CA PHE A 103 -12.92 2.72 19.59
C PHE A 103 -12.60 4.22 19.56
N SER A 104 -11.65 4.63 18.73
CA SER A 104 -11.22 6.04 18.67
C SER A 104 -11.02 6.53 17.24
N ILE A 105 -11.46 7.77 17.00
CA ILE A 105 -11.15 8.54 15.79
C ILE A 105 -10.59 9.87 16.28
N GLU A 106 -9.39 10.23 15.81
CA GLU A 106 -8.65 11.39 16.31
C GLU A 106 -8.54 11.37 17.85
N ASN A 107 -9.04 12.40 18.54
CA ASN A 107 -8.98 12.54 20.00
C ASN A 107 -10.27 12.06 20.71
N GLU A 108 -11.27 11.57 19.97
CA GLU A 108 -12.54 11.12 20.55
C GLU A 108 -12.59 9.59 20.64
N SER A 109 -12.66 9.08 21.87
CA SER A 109 -12.75 7.65 22.19
C SER A 109 -14.10 7.26 22.79
N LYS A 110 -14.59 6.06 22.45
CA LYS A 110 -15.78 5.43 23.04
C LYS A 110 -15.45 4.02 23.51
N LYS A 111 -15.87 3.67 24.72
CA LYS A 111 -15.72 2.31 25.27
C LYS A 111 -17.03 1.55 25.15
N VAL A 112 -16.93 0.28 24.78
CA VAL A 112 -18.08 -0.59 24.53
C VAL A 112 -17.85 -1.96 25.17
N GLN A 113 -18.87 -2.44 25.86
CA GLN A 113 -18.88 -3.74 26.51
C GLN A 113 -19.48 -4.81 25.59
N PHE A 114 -18.81 -5.94 25.49
CA PHE A 114 -19.20 -7.11 24.73
C PHE A 114 -19.49 -8.24 25.70
N THR A 115 -20.75 -8.69 25.75
CA THR A 115 -21.21 -9.71 26.69
C THR A 115 -21.92 -10.90 26.03
N ALA A 116 -22.19 -10.83 24.73
CA ALA A 116 -22.86 -11.87 23.96
C ALA A 116 -22.47 -11.79 22.47
N SER A 117 -22.29 -12.95 21.83
CA SER A 117 -22.17 -13.07 20.37
C SER A 117 -23.51 -12.80 19.66
N LYS A 118 -23.48 -12.72 18.33
CA LYS A 118 -24.70 -12.72 17.49
C LYS A 118 -25.65 -11.57 17.77
N LYS A 119 -25.08 -10.43 18.16
CA LYS A 119 -25.80 -9.21 18.50
C LYS A 119 -25.04 -8.00 17.98
N ALA A 120 -25.71 -7.18 17.18
CA ALA A 120 -25.15 -5.91 16.74
C ALA A 120 -24.95 -4.97 17.95
N ILE A 121 -23.84 -4.23 17.96
CA ILE A 121 -23.48 -3.34 19.07
C ILE A 121 -23.13 -1.96 18.52
N THR A 122 -23.98 -0.97 18.80
CA THR A 122 -23.73 0.41 18.44
C THR A 122 -22.58 0.97 19.27
N ILE A 123 -21.53 1.41 18.58
CA ILE A 123 -20.35 2.01 19.19
C ILE A 123 -20.63 3.49 19.51
N GLY A 124 -21.23 4.21 18.56
CA GLY A 124 -21.63 5.61 18.72
C GLY A 124 -21.42 6.46 17.46
N ASN A 125 -21.60 7.77 17.60
CA ASN A 125 -21.55 8.74 16.50
C ASN A 125 -20.28 9.58 16.54
N TRP A 126 -19.61 9.80 15.41
CA TRP A 126 -18.48 10.74 15.29
C TRP A 126 -18.78 11.81 14.25
N LYS A 127 -18.41 13.05 14.54
CA LYS A 127 -18.39 14.14 13.56
C LYS A 127 -17.00 14.24 12.95
N ILE A 128 -16.90 14.01 11.65
CA ILE A 128 -15.66 14.08 10.88
C ILE A 128 -15.69 15.36 10.05
N ASN A 129 -14.77 16.28 10.37
CA ASN A 129 -14.86 17.68 9.93
C ASN A 129 -14.23 17.95 8.55
N LYS A 130 -13.59 16.97 7.93
CA LYS A 130 -12.88 17.12 6.65
C LYS A 130 -13.07 15.88 5.79
N GLU A 131 -12.98 16.07 4.47
CA GLU A 131 -12.77 14.95 3.55
C GLU A 131 -11.40 14.31 3.77
N GLY A 132 -11.25 13.06 3.36
CA GLY A 132 -10.01 12.32 3.53
C GLY A 132 -10.22 10.92 4.08
N TYR A 133 -9.10 10.24 4.32
CA TYR A 133 -9.07 9.01 5.05
C TYR A 133 -9.41 9.24 6.52
N VAL A 134 -10.25 8.35 7.03
CA VAL A 134 -10.64 8.24 8.42
C VAL A 134 -9.96 7.01 8.98
N ALA A 135 -9.32 7.15 10.13
CA ALA A 135 -8.66 6.08 10.85
C ALA A 135 -9.44 5.78 12.14
N LEU A 136 -10.19 4.68 12.16
CA LEU A 136 -10.86 4.18 13.36
C LEU A 136 -9.95 3.15 14.04
N LYS A 137 -9.42 3.51 15.20
CA LYS A 137 -8.58 2.62 16.01
C LYS A 137 -9.44 1.82 16.99
N ILE A 138 -9.19 0.51 17.06
CA ILE A 138 -9.85 -0.47 17.92
C ILE A 138 -8.80 -1.04 18.88
N LYS A 139 -9.01 -0.88 20.19
CA LYS A 139 -8.07 -1.32 21.23
C LYS A 139 -8.79 -2.16 22.30
N GLY A 140 -8.13 -3.22 22.73
CA GLY A 140 -8.62 -4.08 23.81
C GLY A 140 -8.30 -3.45 25.16
N ILE A 141 -9.29 -3.33 26.03
CA ILE A 141 -9.12 -2.77 27.38
C ILE A 141 -9.10 -3.88 28.42
N SER A 142 -10.11 -4.75 28.41
CA SER A 142 -10.18 -5.89 29.31
C SER A 142 -10.95 -7.06 28.68
N LYS A 143 -10.66 -8.27 29.14
CA LYS A 143 -11.37 -9.50 28.74
C LYS A 143 -11.34 -10.52 29.86
N THR A 144 -12.37 -11.36 29.94
CA THR A 144 -12.42 -12.51 30.87
C THR A 144 -12.20 -13.83 30.16
N GLY A 145 -12.42 -13.89 28.84
CA GLY A 145 -12.10 -15.06 28.02
C GLY A 145 -10.63 -15.10 27.61
N ASN A 146 -10.28 -16.11 26.81
CA ASN A 146 -8.93 -16.29 26.27
C ASN A 146 -8.58 -15.26 25.19
N GLN A 147 -9.55 -14.67 24.49
CA GLN A 147 -9.35 -13.67 23.44
C GLN A 147 -10.38 -12.53 23.52
N PHE A 148 -10.04 -11.41 22.89
CA PHE A 148 -11.00 -10.32 22.62
C PHE A 148 -12.00 -10.77 21.55
N PRO A 149 -13.11 -10.03 21.34
CA PRO A 149 -14.11 -10.40 20.34
C PRO A 149 -13.52 -10.52 18.93
N SER A 150 -13.98 -11.52 18.18
CA SER A 150 -13.73 -11.60 16.74
C SER A 150 -14.70 -10.68 16.03
N ILE A 151 -14.19 -9.75 15.21
CA ILE A 151 -15.00 -8.70 14.56
C ILE A 151 -14.83 -8.81 13.05
N ASN A 152 -15.91 -9.19 12.37
CA ASN A 152 -15.90 -9.34 10.92
C ASN A 152 -16.09 -8.02 10.18
N ARG A 153 -17.09 -7.24 10.58
CA ARG A 153 -17.57 -6.05 9.86
C ARG A 153 -18.02 -4.95 10.79
N LEU A 154 -17.92 -3.72 10.29
CA LEU A 154 -18.53 -2.53 10.88
C LEU A 154 -19.56 -1.96 9.92
N THR A 155 -20.77 -1.73 10.41
CA THR A 155 -21.72 -0.86 9.72
C THR A 155 -21.36 0.60 10.01
N ILE A 156 -21.20 1.40 8.96
CA ILE A 156 -20.99 2.85 9.02
C ILE A 156 -22.19 3.51 8.35
N SER A 157 -23.00 4.22 9.13
CA SER A 157 -24.23 4.86 8.66
C SER A 157 -24.27 6.35 8.95
N SER A 158 -25.06 7.10 8.19
CA SER A 158 -25.23 8.53 8.37
C SER A 158 -26.62 8.99 7.91
N ALA A 159 -27.15 10.02 8.58
CA ALA A 159 -28.48 10.57 8.31
C ALA A 159 -28.54 11.39 7.03
N ASP A 160 -27.48 12.14 6.79
CA ASP A 160 -27.46 13.26 5.87
C ASP A 160 -26.31 13.16 4.85
N TYR A 161 -25.31 12.30 5.12
CA TYR A 161 -24.24 12.03 4.17
C TYR A 161 -24.77 11.38 2.89
N ASP A 162 -24.31 11.88 1.75
CA ASP A 162 -24.78 11.52 0.41
C ASP A 162 -23.69 11.59 -0.65
N ALA A 163 -22.44 11.44 -0.20
CA ALA A 163 -21.29 11.42 -1.08
C ALA A 163 -20.60 10.06 -1.03
N LYS A 164 -19.50 9.92 -1.77
CA LYS A 164 -18.79 8.64 -1.88
C LYS A 164 -18.09 8.29 -0.56
N ILE A 165 -18.09 7.00 -0.24
CA ILE A 165 -17.18 6.39 0.74
C ILE A 165 -16.37 5.33 -0.01
N SER A 166 -15.05 5.45 0.04
CA SER A 166 -14.12 4.57 -0.67
C SER A 166 -13.43 3.64 0.32
N PHE A 167 -13.51 2.33 0.05
CA PHE A 167 -12.98 1.25 0.88
C PHE A 167 -12.92 -0.03 0.03
N VAL A 168 -12.32 -1.09 0.56
CA VAL A 168 -12.34 -2.44 -0.06
C VAL A 168 -13.64 -3.14 0.34
N PRO A 169 -14.60 -3.40 -0.58
CA PRO A 169 -15.95 -3.81 -0.19
C PRO A 169 -16.13 -5.31 0.05
N ASN A 170 -15.32 -6.16 -0.60
CA ASN A 170 -15.42 -7.62 -0.57
C ASN A 170 -14.10 -8.27 -1.06
N ASN A 171 -14.04 -9.62 -1.02
CA ASN A 171 -12.88 -10.40 -1.47
C ASN A 171 -12.96 -10.88 -2.93
N GLU A 172 -13.87 -10.35 -3.73
CA GLU A 172 -13.98 -10.75 -5.14
C GLU A 172 -12.62 -10.51 -5.83
N GLY A 173 -12.06 -11.49 -6.54
CA GLY A 173 -10.72 -11.34 -7.14
C GLY A 173 -9.57 -11.14 -6.14
N ASN A 174 -9.70 -11.64 -4.91
CA ASN A 174 -8.68 -11.56 -3.84
C ASN A 174 -8.42 -10.12 -3.35
N PHE A 175 -9.42 -9.26 -3.37
CA PHE A 175 -9.26 -7.85 -3.01
C PHE A 175 -8.95 -7.60 -1.52
N TYR A 176 -9.13 -8.57 -0.62
CA TYR A 176 -8.59 -8.40 0.75
C TYR A 176 -7.06 -8.39 0.74
N HIS A 177 -6.44 -9.28 -0.03
CA HIS A 177 -4.99 -9.26 -0.24
C HIS A 177 -4.54 -8.00 -1.01
N TRP A 178 -5.11 -7.75 -2.19
CA TRP A 178 -4.69 -6.63 -3.05
C TRP A 178 -5.00 -5.26 -2.45
N GLY A 179 -6.18 -5.12 -1.84
CA GLY A 179 -6.62 -3.90 -1.18
C GLY A 179 -5.78 -3.58 0.06
N ARG A 180 -5.32 -4.60 0.81
CA ARG A 180 -4.40 -4.41 1.93
C ARG A 180 -2.98 -4.08 1.47
N ARG A 181 -2.47 -4.70 0.40
CA ARG A 181 -1.20 -4.27 -0.23
C ARG A 181 -1.25 -2.80 -0.64
N GLY A 182 -2.40 -2.38 -1.17
CA GLY A 182 -2.61 -1.02 -1.63
C GLY A 182 -2.25 -0.83 -3.11
N PRO A 183 -2.45 0.38 -3.64
CA PRO A 183 -2.35 0.66 -5.06
C PRO A 183 -0.89 0.79 -5.50
N SER A 184 -0.40 -0.13 -6.32
CA SER A 184 0.89 0.05 -7.01
C SER A 184 0.81 1.20 -8.01
N VAL A 185 1.87 2.00 -8.09
CA VAL A 185 1.94 3.20 -8.92
C VAL A 185 3.11 3.14 -9.89
N HIS A 186 2.97 3.78 -11.05
CA HIS A 186 3.92 3.65 -12.15
C HIS A 186 4.17 4.99 -12.85
N LEU A 187 5.38 5.13 -13.38
CA LEU A 187 5.76 6.18 -14.32
C LEU A 187 6.11 5.54 -15.65
N ASN A 188 5.43 5.92 -16.72
CA ASN A 188 5.66 5.43 -18.07
C ASN A 188 6.42 6.51 -18.86
N TYR A 189 7.70 6.29 -19.12
CA TYR A 189 8.57 7.26 -19.75
C TYR A 189 8.32 7.32 -21.26
N GLN A 190 8.19 8.53 -21.79
CA GLN A 190 7.88 8.76 -23.19
C GLN A 190 9.17 8.76 -24.01
N VAL A 191 9.37 7.67 -24.77
CA VAL A 191 10.49 7.51 -25.70
C VAL A 191 9.91 7.27 -27.09
N PRO A 192 10.36 8.00 -28.14
CA PRO A 192 9.90 7.76 -29.50
C PRO A 192 10.15 6.31 -29.94
N GLU A 193 9.13 5.65 -30.50
CA GLU A 193 9.22 4.25 -30.94
C GLU A 193 10.20 4.03 -32.10
N THR A 194 10.60 5.11 -32.78
CA THR A 194 11.60 5.11 -33.85
C THR A 194 13.03 4.90 -33.34
N ILE A 195 13.26 5.04 -32.03
CA ILE A 195 14.57 4.83 -31.42
C ILE A 195 14.76 3.33 -31.16
N ASN A 196 15.79 2.75 -31.79
CA ASN A 196 16.28 1.42 -31.48
C ASN A 196 17.07 1.43 -30.16
N ALA A 197 16.38 1.66 -29.05
CA ALA A 197 16.99 1.83 -27.74
C ALA A 197 17.66 0.53 -27.27
N LYS A 198 18.99 0.47 -27.43
CA LYS A 198 19.81 -0.66 -27.00
C LYS A 198 20.11 -0.60 -25.51
N TRP A 199 20.21 0.60 -24.94
CA TRP A 199 20.47 0.81 -23.52
C TRP A 199 19.44 1.72 -22.88
N TYR A 200 19.14 1.46 -21.61
CA TYR A 200 18.29 2.28 -20.76
C TYR A 200 18.97 2.50 -19.41
N TYR A 201 19.11 3.76 -19.02
CA TYR A 201 19.75 4.22 -17.79
C TYR A 201 18.74 4.98 -16.92
N ASN A 202 18.79 4.76 -15.61
CA ASN A 202 18.01 5.50 -14.62
C ASN A 202 18.76 5.59 -13.28
N GLU A 203 18.53 6.67 -12.53
CA GLU A 203 19.03 6.85 -11.16
C GLU A 203 17.85 6.77 -10.18
N LEU A 204 17.97 5.94 -9.15
CA LEU A 204 16.92 5.71 -8.15
C LEU A 204 17.43 6.07 -6.76
N THR A 205 16.66 6.88 -6.05
CA THR A 205 16.89 7.21 -4.64
C THR A 205 15.65 6.93 -3.81
N VAL A 206 15.76 6.02 -2.84
CA VAL A 206 14.74 5.87 -1.80
C VAL A 206 15.07 6.85 -0.69
N PRO A 207 14.24 7.86 -0.38
CA PRO A 207 14.52 8.77 0.73
C PRO A 207 14.67 8.04 2.07
N LYS A 208 15.34 8.68 3.04
CA LYS A 208 15.43 8.12 4.39
C LYS A 208 14.02 7.84 4.95
N ASP A 209 13.91 6.75 5.68
CA ASP A 209 12.68 6.26 6.32
C ASP A 209 11.57 5.79 5.36
N GLU A 210 11.75 5.87 4.04
CA GLU A 210 10.76 5.43 3.04
C GLU A 210 10.99 3.98 2.57
N ASP A 211 12.04 3.33 3.06
CA ASP A 211 12.45 1.96 2.74
C ASP A 211 11.70 0.91 3.58
N LYS A 212 10.37 0.96 3.55
CA LYS A 212 9.52 0.03 4.31
C LYS A 212 9.73 -1.41 3.83
N ILE A 213 9.74 -2.37 4.76
CA ILE A 213 9.70 -3.79 4.41
C ILE A 213 8.47 -4.07 3.55
N GLY A 214 8.62 -4.94 2.55
CA GLY A 214 7.58 -5.23 1.58
C GLY A 214 7.60 -4.31 0.35
N SER A 215 8.58 -3.41 0.22
CA SER A 215 8.63 -2.47 -0.90
C SER A 215 9.44 -3.02 -2.06
N TYR A 216 8.91 -2.86 -3.28
CA TYR A 216 9.68 -2.98 -4.52
C TYR A 216 9.76 -1.62 -5.21
N PHE A 217 10.98 -1.08 -5.29
CA PHE A 217 11.33 0.13 -6.01
C PHE A 217 11.92 -0.23 -7.37
N MET A 218 11.07 -0.31 -8.39
CA MET A 218 11.46 -0.77 -9.71
C MET A 218 11.97 0.40 -10.56
N ALA A 219 13.23 0.33 -10.98
CA ALA A 219 13.92 1.40 -11.70
C ALA A 219 13.73 1.30 -13.23
N ASN A 220 14.11 0.17 -13.81
CA ASN A 220 14.19 -0.02 -15.26
C ASN A 220 13.23 -1.13 -15.72
N GLY A 221 11.99 -0.76 -15.94
CA GLY A 221 10.98 -1.62 -16.55
C GLY A 221 11.02 -1.50 -18.07
N PHE A 222 10.73 -2.61 -18.74
CA PHE A 222 10.69 -2.72 -20.19
C PHE A 222 9.57 -3.68 -20.60
N GLY A 223 9.32 -3.82 -21.90
CA GLY A 223 8.18 -4.57 -22.43
C GLY A 223 8.10 -6.03 -21.96
N GLU A 224 9.24 -6.62 -21.63
CA GLU A 224 9.38 -8.05 -21.31
C GLU A 224 9.96 -8.30 -19.91
N GLY A 225 10.08 -7.29 -19.05
CA GLY A 225 10.62 -7.52 -17.71
C GLY A 225 10.78 -6.27 -16.85
N TYR A 226 11.45 -6.47 -15.71
CA TYR A 226 11.68 -5.45 -14.70
C TYR A 226 13.06 -5.58 -14.05
N PHE A 227 13.60 -4.44 -13.61
CA PHE A 227 14.88 -4.36 -12.92
C PHE A 227 14.86 -3.26 -11.83
N GLY A 228 15.13 -3.62 -10.57
CA GLY A 228 15.05 -2.68 -9.45
C GLY A 228 15.59 -3.21 -8.12
N ILE A 229 15.17 -2.59 -7.01
CA ILE A 229 15.59 -2.96 -5.66
C ILE A 229 14.43 -3.17 -4.69
N GLN A 230 14.59 -4.12 -3.77
CA GLN A 230 13.57 -4.53 -2.80
C GLN A 230 14.05 -4.41 -1.36
N VAL A 231 13.09 -4.24 -0.44
CA VAL A 231 13.25 -4.45 1.01
C VAL A 231 12.48 -5.70 1.39
N ASN A 232 13.17 -6.83 1.48
CA ASN A 232 12.55 -8.14 1.66
C ASN A 232 12.29 -8.45 3.14
N SER A 233 13.19 -8.01 4.03
CA SER A 233 13.04 -8.15 5.48
C SER A 233 13.89 -7.10 6.19
N ALA A 234 13.91 -7.14 7.52
CA ALA A 234 14.81 -6.30 8.33
C ALA A 234 16.31 -6.58 8.05
N SER A 235 16.65 -7.77 7.55
CA SER A 235 18.03 -8.23 7.33
C SER A 235 18.37 -8.50 5.86
N GLU A 236 17.39 -8.45 4.96
CA GLU A 236 17.60 -8.78 3.56
C GLU A 236 17.02 -7.72 2.61
N ARG A 237 17.88 -7.29 1.69
CA ARG A 237 17.56 -6.42 0.58
C ARG A 237 18.13 -7.03 -0.70
N ARG A 238 17.41 -6.86 -1.81
CA ARG A 238 17.75 -7.45 -3.09
C ARG A 238 17.83 -6.41 -4.19
N VAL A 239 18.73 -6.63 -5.13
CA VAL A 239 18.68 -6.07 -6.49
C VAL A 239 18.11 -7.17 -7.37
N LEU A 240 16.92 -6.97 -7.95
CA LEU A 240 16.15 -7.99 -8.67
C LEU A 240 16.05 -7.64 -10.16
N PHE A 241 16.29 -8.62 -11.03
CA PHE A 241 16.11 -8.53 -12.47
C PHE A 241 15.36 -9.75 -12.99
N SER A 242 14.24 -9.54 -13.67
CA SER A 242 13.41 -10.60 -14.23
C SER A 242 13.01 -10.33 -15.68
N VAL A 243 12.81 -11.41 -16.44
CA VAL A 243 12.35 -11.41 -17.83
C VAL A 243 11.23 -12.44 -17.96
N TRP A 244 10.05 -12.01 -18.43
CA TRP A 244 8.94 -12.91 -18.71
C TRP A 244 9.22 -13.78 -19.93
N SER A 245 8.84 -15.05 -19.85
CA SER A 245 8.74 -15.96 -20.98
C SER A 245 7.74 -15.43 -22.02
N PRO A 246 7.93 -15.71 -23.33
CA PRO A 246 6.87 -15.54 -24.32
C PRO A 246 5.68 -16.50 -24.10
N PHE A 247 5.86 -17.57 -23.33
CA PHE A 247 4.80 -18.53 -23.03
C PHE A 247 3.92 -18.05 -21.88
N GLN A 248 2.61 -17.91 -22.13
CA GLN A 248 1.65 -17.43 -21.15
C GLN A 248 1.25 -18.54 -20.18
N THR A 249 1.78 -18.48 -18.96
CA THR A 249 1.48 -19.41 -17.87
C THR A 249 1.86 -18.78 -16.53
N ASP A 250 1.23 -19.23 -15.46
CA ASP A 250 1.61 -18.90 -14.08
C ASP A 250 2.51 -19.97 -13.44
N ASP A 251 2.68 -21.13 -14.08
CA ASP A 251 3.60 -22.18 -13.64
C ASP A 251 4.85 -22.21 -14.54
N PRO A 252 6.03 -21.78 -14.06
CA PRO A 252 7.25 -21.79 -14.87
C PRO A 252 7.65 -23.19 -15.33
N LYS A 253 7.28 -24.24 -14.59
CA LYS A 253 7.59 -25.63 -14.96
C LYS A 253 6.83 -26.09 -16.20
N SER A 254 5.73 -25.43 -16.53
CA SER A 254 4.93 -25.72 -17.73
C SER A 254 5.51 -25.08 -19.01
N ILE A 255 6.52 -24.20 -18.89
CA ILE A 255 7.12 -23.54 -20.04
C ILE A 255 7.90 -24.57 -20.88
N PRO A 256 7.59 -24.73 -22.18
CA PRO A 256 8.35 -25.62 -23.05
C PRO A 256 9.78 -25.10 -23.24
N GLU A 257 10.75 -25.99 -23.45
CA GLU A 257 12.17 -25.64 -23.55
C GLU A 257 12.48 -24.58 -24.63
N SER A 258 11.69 -24.57 -25.72
CA SER A 258 11.81 -23.55 -26.79
C SER A 258 11.43 -22.13 -26.36
N HIS A 259 10.66 -21.99 -25.27
CA HIS A 259 10.17 -20.71 -24.75
C HIS A 259 10.86 -20.30 -23.44
N LYS A 260 11.67 -21.16 -22.83
CA LYS A 260 12.35 -20.84 -21.58
C LYS A 260 13.35 -19.71 -21.75
N ILE A 261 13.43 -18.87 -20.72
CA ILE A 261 14.47 -17.85 -20.60
C ILE A 261 15.80 -18.54 -20.33
N LYS A 262 16.80 -18.26 -21.18
CA LYS A 262 18.13 -18.87 -21.07
C LYS A 262 19.09 -17.93 -20.36
N MET A 263 19.73 -18.38 -19.29
CA MET A 263 20.80 -17.64 -18.62
C MET A 263 22.09 -17.72 -19.44
N LEU A 264 22.59 -16.57 -19.90
CA LEU A 264 23.86 -16.46 -20.65
C LEU A 264 25.04 -16.15 -19.73
N LYS A 265 24.83 -15.22 -18.80
CA LYS A 265 25.84 -14.78 -17.82
C LYS A 265 25.15 -14.43 -16.50
N LYS A 266 25.89 -14.53 -15.40
CA LYS A 266 25.48 -14.03 -14.09
C LYS A 266 26.65 -13.38 -13.37
N GLY A 267 26.37 -12.35 -12.58
CA GLY A 267 27.37 -11.73 -11.74
C GLY A 267 27.79 -12.62 -10.58
N GLU A 268 28.87 -12.20 -9.92
CA GLU A 268 29.33 -12.80 -8.68
C GLU A 268 28.24 -12.71 -7.60
N ASN A 269 28.01 -13.81 -6.87
CA ASN A 269 27.01 -13.91 -5.80
C ASN A 269 25.55 -13.64 -6.22
N VAL A 270 25.27 -13.58 -7.52
CA VAL A 270 23.91 -13.48 -8.04
C VAL A 270 23.25 -14.86 -8.00
N HIS A 271 22.08 -14.91 -7.36
CA HIS A 271 21.19 -16.05 -7.42
C HIS A 271 20.33 -15.97 -8.69
N THR A 272 20.03 -17.12 -9.30
CA THR A 272 19.25 -17.22 -10.54
C THR A 272 18.23 -18.34 -10.42
N GLY A 273 17.04 -18.14 -10.95
CA GLY A 273 15.97 -19.13 -10.95
C GLY A 273 14.83 -18.73 -11.89
N GLU A 274 13.66 -19.30 -11.64
CA GLU A 274 12.43 -19.02 -12.38
C GLU A 274 11.39 -18.35 -11.45
N PHE A 275 10.37 -17.71 -12.03
CA PHE A 275 9.24 -17.13 -11.30
C PHE A 275 7.91 -17.46 -11.98
N GLY A 276 6.81 -17.33 -11.24
CA GLY A 276 5.44 -17.68 -11.63
C GLY A 276 4.37 -16.87 -10.88
N ASN A 277 3.09 -17.21 -11.06
CA ASN A 277 1.89 -16.57 -10.47
C ASN A 277 1.59 -15.13 -10.91
N GLU A 278 2.41 -14.56 -11.80
CA GLU A 278 2.25 -13.22 -12.36
C GLU A 278 2.67 -13.22 -13.84
N GLY A 279 2.27 -14.27 -14.56
CA GLY A 279 3.07 -14.81 -15.66
C GLY A 279 4.30 -15.54 -15.12
N SER A 280 5.11 -16.07 -16.03
CA SER A 280 6.28 -16.88 -15.66
C SER A 280 7.50 -16.54 -16.50
N GLY A 281 8.70 -16.75 -15.95
CA GLY A 281 9.94 -16.43 -16.64
C GLY A 281 11.20 -16.69 -15.83
N GLY A 282 12.30 -16.09 -16.27
CA GLY A 282 13.60 -16.16 -15.58
C GLY A 282 13.79 -14.97 -14.66
N GLN A 283 14.32 -15.21 -13.47
CA GLN A 283 14.68 -14.18 -12.50
C GLN A 283 16.10 -14.33 -11.99
N SER A 284 16.66 -13.22 -11.54
CA SER A 284 17.96 -13.16 -10.88
C SER A 284 17.95 -12.11 -9.79
N TYR A 285 18.64 -12.36 -8.69
CA TYR A 285 18.83 -11.34 -7.67
C TYR A 285 20.20 -11.39 -7.01
N LEU A 286 20.71 -10.22 -6.68
CA LEU A 286 21.85 -10.05 -5.79
C LEU A 286 21.32 -9.65 -4.41
N LYS A 287 21.72 -10.37 -3.36
CA LYS A 287 21.53 -9.89 -1.99
C LYS A 287 22.52 -8.75 -1.76
N TYR A 288 22.01 -7.53 -1.70
CA TYR A 288 22.82 -6.34 -1.54
C TYR A 288 22.12 -5.37 -0.59
N ASN A 289 22.75 -5.08 0.54
CA ASN A 289 22.19 -4.23 1.58
C ASN A 289 22.32 -2.75 1.21
N TRP A 290 21.60 -2.35 0.15
CA TRP A 290 21.50 -0.96 -0.28
C TRP A 290 20.89 -0.09 0.84
N LYS A 291 21.19 1.20 0.83
CA LYS A 291 20.87 2.14 1.90
C LYS A 291 19.92 3.23 1.40
N ALA A 292 18.87 3.51 2.17
CA ALA A 292 18.04 4.69 1.96
C ALA A 292 18.89 5.97 2.03
N GLY A 293 18.51 6.98 1.26
CA GLY A 293 19.25 8.23 1.05
C GLY A 293 20.42 8.11 0.08
N THR A 294 20.71 6.93 -0.47
CA THR A 294 21.77 6.71 -1.48
C THR A 294 21.14 6.60 -2.87
N THR A 295 21.75 7.26 -3.85
CA THR A 295 21.36 7.16 -5.26
C THR A 295 22.08 5.99 -5.92
N TYR A 296 21.33 4.99 -6.37
CA TYR A 296 21.83 3.87 -7.15
C TYR A 296 21.55 4.06 -8.64
N LYS A 297 22.37 3.43 -9.49
CA LYS A 297 22.21 3.56 -10.95
C LYS A 297 21.91 2.21 -11.57
N PHE A 298 20.95 2.20 -12.49
CA PHE A 298 20.48 1.02 -13.18
C PHE A 298 20.74 1.19 -14.66
N LEU A 299 21.48 0.24 -15.24
CA LEU A 299 21.73 0.18 -16.67
C LEU A 299 21.22 -1.15 -17.20
N LEU A 300 20.33 -1.08 -18.17
CA LEU A 300 19.75 -2.23 -18.85
C LEU A 300 20.15 -2.19 -20.32
N GLN A 301 20.61 -3.32 -20.84
CA GLN A 301 20.80 -3.56 -22.27
C GLN A 301 19.68 -4.45 -22.80
N GLY A 302 19.19 -4.19 -24.00
CA GLY A 302 18.27 -5.07 -24.71
C GLY A 302 18.48 -4.97 -26.22
N PHE A 303 18.74 -6.09 -26.90
CA PHE A 303 18.96 -6.08 -28.34
C PHE A 303 18.65 -7.42 -29.01
N PRO A 304 18.10 -7.39 -30.24
CA PRO A 304 17.83 -8.59 -31.02
C PRO A 304 19.14 -9.24 -31.48
N GLN A 305 19.15 -10.57 -31.53
CA GLN A 305 20.31 -11.36 -31.99
C GLN A 305 20.25 -11.72 -33.49
N GLY A 306 19.15 -11.42 -34.19
CA GLY A 306 18.95 -11.78 -35.60
C GLY A 306 18.48 -13.24 -35.83
N ASN A 307 18.25 -14.01 -34.77
CA ASN A 307 17.76 -15.40 -34.81
C ASN A 307 16.41 -15.58 -34.08
N ASN A 308 15.56 -14.55 -34.13
CA ASN A 308 14.29 -14.48 -33.39
C ASN A 308 14.43 -14.61 -31.86
N THR A 309 15.57 -14.14 -31.32
CA THR A 309 15.79 -14.02 -29.87
C THR A 309 16.28 -12.62 -29.53
N THR A 310 16.02 -12.19 -28.30
CA THR A 310 16.49 -10.92 -27.75
C THR A 310 17.26 -11.17 -26.47
N THR A 311 18.41 -10.53 -26.33
CA THR A 311 19.25 -10.61 -25.13
C THR A 311 19.02 -9.39 -24.28
N TYR A 312 18.80 -9.61 -22.98
CA TYR A 312 18.67 -8.57 -21.96
C TYR A 312 19.78 -8.73 -20.93
N THR A 313 20.47 -7.64 -20.59
CA THR A 313 21.56 -7.66 -19.60
C THR A 313 21.42 -6.50 -18.62
N ALA A 314 21.40 -6.81 -17.33
CA ALA A 314 21.19 -5.84 -16.26
C ALA A 314 22.47 -5.59 -15.47
N TYR A 315 22.82 -4.31 -15.30
CA TYR A 315 23.96 -3.85 -14.52
C TYR A 315 23.50 -2.87 -13.43
N PHE A 316 24.00 -3.07 -12.22
CA PHE A 316 23.70 -2.25 -11.05
C PHE A 316 24.97 -1.53 -10.59
N TYR A 317 24.94 -0.20 -10.50
CA TYR A 317 26.05 0.55 -9.94
C TYR A 317 25.85 0.69 -8.44
N ALA A 318 26.80 0.14 -7.68
CA ALA A 318 26.89 0.26 -6.24
C ALA A 318 27.87 1.40 -5.87
N PRO A 319 27.40 2.59 -5.43
CA PRO A 319 28.28 3.70 -5.08
C PRO A 319 29.29 3.36 -3.99
N GLU A 320 28.93 2.48 -3.06
CA GLU A 320 29.81 2.03 -1.98
C GLU A 320 31.00 1.20 -2.49
N LEU A 321 30.85 0.57 -3.65
CA LEU A 321 31.92 -0.20 -4.32
C LEU A 321 32.56 0.55 -5.49
N GLN A 322 32.00 1.69 -5.87
CA GLN A 322 32.40 2.51 -7.02
C GLN A 322 32.54 1.71 -8.32
N LYS A 323 31.67 0.70 -8.51
CA LYS A 323 31.71 -0.16 -9.71
C LYS A 323 30.32 -0.62 -10.13
N TRP A 324 30.22 -0.93 -11.42
CA TRP A 324 29.09 -1.67 -11.97
C TRP A 324 29.21 -3.15 -11.59
N LEU A 325 28.09 -3.74 -11.17
CA LEU A 325 27.92 -5.16 -10.92
C LEU A 325 27.02 -5.73 -12.01
N LEU A 326 27.45 -6.81 -12.66
CA LEU A 326 26.56 -7.62 -13.49
C LEU A 326 25.52 -8.26 -12.57
N ILE A 327 24.24 -8.17 -12.93
CA ILE A 327 23.20 -8.98 -12.28
C ILE A 327 23.06 -10.27 -13.08
N ALA A 328 22.44 -10.20 -14.25
CA ALA A 328 22.40 -11.32 -15.18
C ALA A 328 22.28 -10.85 -16.63
N SER A 329 22.60 -11.77 -17.53
CA SER A 329 22.26 -11.69 -18.94
C SER A 329 21.35 -12.86 -19.29
N PHE A 330 20.15 -12.55 -19.77
CA PHE A 330 19.15 -13.52 -20.21
C PHE A 330 18.92 -13.43 -21.71
N ASN A 331 18.68 -14.55 -22.36
CA ASN A 331 18.16 -14.62 -23.73
C ASN A 331 16.70 -15.06 -23.69
N ARG A 332 15.84 -14.24 -24.28
CA ARG A 332 14.41 -14.49 -24.44
C ARG A 332 14.17 -15.01 -25.86
N PRO A 333 13.66 -16.25 -26.03
CA PRO A 333 13.29 -16.78 -27.34
C PRO A 333 12.02 -16.12 -27.88
N GLU A 334 11.69 -16.39 -29.15
CA GLU A 334 10.50 -15.87 -29.84
C GLU A 334 10.29 -14.36 -29.70
N THR A 335 11.41 -13.63 -29.75
CA THR A 335 11.43 -12.19 -29.48
C THR A 335 12.49 -11.53 -30.35
N ASN A 336 12.13 -10.50 -31.09
CA ASN A 336 13.07 -9.74 -31.92
C ASN A 336 12.86 -8.24 -31.72
N THR A 337 13.38 -7.69 -30.63
CA THR A 337 13.12 -6.28 -30.25
C THR A 337 14.33 -5.61 -29.59
N TYR A 338 14.41 -4.29 -29.75
CA TYR A 338 15.13 -3.40 -28.83
C TYR A 338 14.26 -3.11 -27.59
N LEU A 339 14.82 -2.41 -26.60
CA LEU A 339 14.05 -2.03 -25.40
C LEU A 339 12.88 -1.12 -25.79
N LYS A 340 11.72 -1.39 -25.18
CA LYS A 340 10.49 -0.61 -25.33
C LYS A 340 9.75 -0.55 -24.00
N ARG A 341 8.70 0.28 -23.92
CA ARG A 341 7.80 0.43 -22.76
C ARG A 341 8.57 0.74 -21.47
N PHE A 342 9.42 1.76 -21.55
CA PHE A 342 10.24 2.22 -20.43
C PHE A 342 9.36 2.68 -19.27
N HIS A 343 9.54 2.09 -18.10
CA HIS A 343 8.77 2.48 -16.93
C HIS A 343 9.53 2.29 -15.62
N SER A 344 9.00 2.87 -14.56
CA SER A 344 9.35 2.61 -13.16
C SER A 344 8.07 2.36 -12.38
N PHE A 345 8.15 1.64 -11.27
CA PHE A 345 7.00 1.47 -10.37
C PHE A 345 7.41 1.41 -8.90
N LEU A 346 6.43 1.64 -8.04
CA LEU A 346 6.51 1.46 -6.60
C LEU A 346 5.37 0.54 -6.16
N GLU A 347 5.73 -0.54 -5.50
CA GLU A 347 4.81 -1.58 -5.06
C GLU A 347 5.03 -1.92 -3.58
N ASN A 348 3.94 -2.26 -2.89
CA ASN A 348 3.96 -3.02 -1.66
C ASN A 348 3.53 -4.47 -1.94
N PHE A 349 4.36 -5.45 -1.60
CA PHE A 349 4.09 -6.87 -1.76
C PHE A 349 3.70 -7.58 -0.46
N ILE A 350 3.57 -6.85 0.67
CA ILE A 350 3.15 -7.39 1.97
C ILE A 350 1.88 -6.67 2.45
N PRO A 351 0.71 -7.34 2.51
CA PRO A 351 -0.56 -6.75 2.96
C PRO A 351 -0.48 -6.02 4.31
N GLU A 352 0.25 -6.58 5.27
CA GLU A 352 0.43 -6.08 6.64
C GLU A 352 1.10 -4.70 6.69
N GLN A 353 1.80 -4.33 5.62
CA GLN A 353 2.60 -3.10 5.53
C GLN A 353 1.90 -1.99 4.72
N GLY A 354 0.62 -2.18 4.37
CA GLY A 354 -0.13 -1.29 3.49
C GLY A 354 -0.58 0.04 4.10
N ASP A 355 -0.64 0.12 5.42
CA ASP A 355 -0.87 1.34 6.19
C ASP A 355 0.43 2.11 6.49
N LEU A 356 1.56 1.67 5.95
CA LEU A 356 2.80 2.42 5.93
C LEU A 356 2.98 3.08 4.56
N SER A 357 3.32 4.37 4.57
CA SER A 357 3.68 5.08 3.34
C SER A 357 5.11 4.74 2.91
N ARG A 358 5.32 4.73 1.61
CA ARG A 358 6.62 4.51 0.95
C ARG A 358 6.73 5.46 -0.24
N LYS A 359 7.95 5.93 -0.51
CA LYS A 359 8.25 6.91 -1.57
C LYS A 359 9.59 6.62 -2.23
N VAL A 360 9.71 6.97 -3.50
CA VAL A 360 10.95 6.87 -4.27
C VAL A 360 11.08 8.02 -5.25
N LEU A 361 12.34 8.40 -5.52
CA LEU A 361 12.72 9.41 -6.50
C LEU A 361 13.45 8.75 -7.67
N PHE A 362 13.13 9.16 -8.89
CA PHE A 362 13.80 8.75 -10.12
C PHE A 362 14.37 9.99 -10.84
N ASP A 363 15.64 9.94 -11.21
CA ASP A 363 16.32 11.03 -11.90
C ASP A 363 17.20 10.54 -13.05
N ASN A 364 17.59 11.49 -13.91
CA ASN A 364 18.57 11.32 -14.97
C ASN A 364 18.30 10.11 -15.88
N GLN A 365 17.06 9.97 -16.38
CA GLN A 365 16.70 8.90 -17.31
C GLN A 365 17.31 9.16 -18.69
N TRP A 366 17.92 8.14 -19.29
CA TRP A 366 18.47 8.20 -20.65
C TRP A 366 18.29 6.89 -21.40
N VAL A 367 18.12 6.96 -22.72
CA VAL A 367 18.30 5.82 -23.62
C VAL A 367 19.47 6.06 -24.55
N CYS A 368 20.18 4.98 -24.91
CA CYS A 368 21.19 4.99 -25.96
C CYS A 368 20.72 4.07 -27.07
N ASP A 369 20.72 4.55 -28.31
CA ASP A 369 20.34 3.73 -29.45
C ASP A 369 21.44 2.74 -29.86
N ASP A 370 21.20 1.98 -30.94
CA ASP A 370 22.12 1.00 -31.50
C ASP A 370 23.34 1.61 -32.22
N LYS A 371 23.34 2.92 -32.47
CA LYS A 371 24.44 3.69 -33.07
C LYS A 371 25.32 4.37 -32.02
N GLY A 372 24.85 4.46 -30.78
CA GLY A 372 25.57 5.11 -29.67
C GLY A 372 25.06 6.50 -29.32
N ASP A 373 23.94 6.93 -29.90
CA ASP A 373 23.34 8.24 -29.66
C ASP A 373 22.47 8.22 -28.40
N TRP A 374 22.79 9.12 -27.47
CA TRP A 374 22.12 9.24 -26.17
C TRP A 374 21.01 10.29 -26.21
N THR A 375 19.81 9.91 -25.75
CA THR A 375 18.65 10.79 -25.61
C THR A 375 18.18 10.84 -24.17
N GLU A 376 18.12 12.04 -23.58
CA GLU A 376 17.58 12.25 -22.24
C GLU A 376 16.06 12.11 -22.26
N ILE A 377 15.51 11.42 -21.27
CA ILE A 377 14.06 11.28 -21.11
C ILE A 377 13.59 12.20 -20.00
N ASN A 378 12.67 13.11 -20.32
CA ASN A 378 12.20 14.12 -19.38
C ASN A 378 10.67 14.16 -19.22
N THR A 379 9.95 13.22 -19.85
CA THR A 379 8.48 13.15 -19.78
C THR A 379 8.05 11.78 -19.29
N ALA A 380 7.16 11.75 -18.29
CA ALA A 380 6.61 10.53 -17.72
C ALA A 380 5.09 10.64 -17.54
N ARG A 381 4.37 9.56 -17.84
CA ARG A 381 2.93 9.43 -17.60
C ARG A 381 2.66 8.59 -16.36
N PHE A 382 2.00 9.18 -15.37
CA PHE A 382 1.64 8.50 -14.12
C PHE A 382 0.45 7.55 -14.33
N THR A 383 0.49 6.36 -13.73
CA THR A 383 -0.64 5.41 -13.70
C THR A 383 -0.70 4.67 -12.35
N THR A 384 -1.87 4.12 -12.01
CA THR A 384 -2.07 3.23 -10.86
C THR A 384 -2.60 1.88 -11.34
N ASP A 385 -2.45 0.86 -10.51
CA ASP A 385 -2.99 -0.47 -10.72
C ASP A 385 -4.54 -0.54 -10.61
N ASN A 386 -5.07 -1.77 -10.65
CA ASN A 386 -6.51 -2.02 -10.54
C ASN A 386 -7.10 -1.60 -9.18
N THR A 387 -6.34 -1.70 -8.09
CA THR A 387 -6.77 -1.28 -6.75
C THR A 387 -7.05 0.22 -6.73
N GLY A 388 -6.16 1.01 -7.32
CA GLY A 388 -6.36 2.46 -7.48
C GLY A 388 -7.44 2.79 -8.51
N ALA A 389 -7.51 2.05 -9.62
CA ALA A 389 -8.51 2.27 -10.68
C ALA A 389 -9.95 2.02 -10.21
N LYS A 390 -10.17 1.06 -9.31
CA LYS A 390 -11.47 0.85 -8.65
C LYS A 390 -11.78 1.88 -7.57
N GLU A 391 -10.80 2.72 -7.22
CA GLU A 391 -10.87 3.67 -6.10
C GLU A 391 -11.20 2.98 -4.77
N TYR A 392 -10.77 1.72 -4.57
CA TYR A 392 -10.86 1.05 -3.27
C TYR A 392 -9.84 1.62 -2.29
N ARG A 393 -8.66 1.97 -2.84
CA ARG A 393 -7.61 2.73 -2.18
C ARG A 393 -7.23 3.92 -3.06
N MET A 394 -7.02 5.07 -2.45
CA MET A 394 -6.74 6.35 -3.11
C MET A 394 -5.49 7.03 -2.56
N ASP A 395 -4.69 6.32 -1.76
CA ASP A 395 -3.39 6.78 -1.27
C ASP A 395 -2.28 6.41 -2.27
N PHE A 396 -2.39 7.01 -3.46
CA PHE A 396 -1.42 6.91 -4.55
C PHE A 396 -1.06 8.30 -5.08
N ALA A 397 0.22 8.55 -5.34
CA ALA A 397 0.70 9.79 -5.89
C ALA A 397 1.95 9.60 -6.75
N GLY A 398 2.14 10.50 -7.69
CA GLY A 398 3.36 10.63 -8.48
C GLY A 398 3.44 12.00 -9.10
N GLY A 399 4.64 12.39 -9.52
CA GLY A 399 4.83 13.72 -10.09
C GLY A 399 6.28 14.17 -10.02
N LEU A 400 6.47 15.47 -9.81
CA LEU A 400 7.79 16.07 -9.64
C LEU A 400 8.04 16.40 -8.17
N ASP A 401 9.21 16.01 -7.68
CA ASP A 401 9.78 16.48 -6.43
C ASP A 401 11.10 17.16 -6.78
N ASN A 402 11.09 18.49 -6.73
CA ASN A 402 12.16 19.32 -7.26
C ASN A 402 12.45 19.01 -8.75
N LYS A 403 13.62 18.41 -9.03
CA LYS A 403 14.05 18.07 -10.40
C LYS A 403 13.87 16.59 -10.75
N SER A 404 13.44 15.77 -9.79
CA SER A 404 13.29 14.33 -9.96
C SER A 404 11.81 13.98 -10.11
N PHE A 405 11.52 12.89 -10.81
CA PHE A 405 10.20 12.28 -10.72
C PHE A 405 10.06 11.56 -9.38
N PHE A 406 8.84 11.46 -8.84
CA PHE A 406 8.57 10.64 -7.67
C PHE A 406 7.35 9.73 -7.85
N LEU A 407 7.35 8.66 -7.07
CA LEU A 407 6.19 7.82 -6.81
C LEU A 407 6.02 7.69 -5.29
N LYS A 408 4.77 7.65 -4.83
CA LYS A 408 4.39 7.44 -3.43
C LYS A 408 3.10 6.64 -3.36
N ASN A 409 3.04 5.63 -2.50
CA ASN A 409 1.81 4.90 -2.21
C ASN A 409 1.75 4.41 -0.76
N GLY A 410 0.56 3.95 -0.35
CA GLY A 410 0.33 3.41 0.99
C GLY A 410 0.29 4.50 2.07
N GLY A 411 -0.10 4.09 3.28
CA GLY A 411 -0.12 5.00 4.43
C GLY A 411 -1.32 5.93 4.51
N PHE A 412 -2.36 5.72 3.69
CA PHE A 412 -3.66 6.37 3.84
C PHE A 412 -3.59 7.90 3.84
N PHE A 413 -2.68 8.48 3.06
CA PHE A 413 -2.62 9.93 2.86
C PHE A 413 -3.80 10.42 2.00
N ASN A 414 -4.16 11.70 2.16
CA ASN A 414 -5.39 12.24 1.58
C ASN A 414 -5.28 12.65 0.11
N ASP A 415 -4.18 13.27 -0.26
CA ASP A 415 -3.97 13.88 -1.58
C ASP A 415 -3.47 12.84 -2.57
N PHE A 416 -4.14 12.70 -3.72
CA PHE A 416 -3.78 11.73 -4.74
C PHE A 416 -3.53 12.38 -6.08
N THR A 417 -2.77 11.71 -6.93
CA THR A 417 -2.52 12.17 -8.30
C THR A 417 -3.52 11.56 -9.25
N ILE A 418 -4.12 12.38 -10.12
CA ILE A 418 -5.03 11.90 -11.17
C ILE A 418 -4.25 10.96 -12.11
N PRO A 419 -4.65 9.67 -12.25
CA PRO A 419 -4.01 8.75 -13.17
C PRO A 419 -4.03 9.29 -14.61
N LYS A 420 -3.03 8.89 -15.40
CA LYS A 420 -2.80 9.32 -16.80
C LYS A 420 -2.29 10.76 -16.96
N THR A 421 -2.00 11.47 -15.87
CA THR A 421 -1.33 12.77 -15.91
C THR A 421 0.11 12.64 -16.43
N ASN A 422 0.51 13.56 -17.30
CA ASN A 422 1.88 13.67 -17.79
C ASN A 422 2.65 14.69 -16.93
N PHE A 423 3.88 14.36 -16.59
CA PHE A 423 4.82 15.23 -15.90
C PHE A 423 6.06 15.43 -16.79
N ILE A 424 6.57 16.65 -16.80
CA ILE A 424 7.76 17.02 -17.58
C ILE A 424 8.77 17.66 -16.64
N ARG A 425 9.95 17.05 -16.49
CA ARG A 425 11.08 17.65 -15.77
C ARG A 425 11.95 18.48 -16.74
N PRO A 426 12.67 19.51 -16.28
CA PRO A 426 13.69 20.16 -17.09
C PRO A 426 14.77 19.15 -17.51
N LEU A 427 15.28 19.28 -18.74
CA LEU A 427 16.45 18.52 -19.19
C LEU A 427 17.67 18.91 -18.36
N ALA A 428 18.34 17.93 -17.77
CA ALA A 428 19.54 18.14 -16.98
C ALA A 428 20.80 18.15 -17.84
N ASN A 429 20.74 17.57 -19.05
CA ASN A 429 21.86 17.39 -19.97
C ASN A 429 23.08 16.68 -19.34
N LYS A 430 22.83 15.86 -18.31
CA LYS A 430 23.86 15.10 -17.60
C LYS A 430 23.94 13.68 -18.14
N LYS A 431 24.51 13.54 -19.33
CA LYS A 431 24.69 12.23 -19.99
C LYS A 431 25.44 11.26 -19.07
N PRO A 432 25.01 10.00 -18.93
CA PRO A 432 25.75 9.00 -18.15
C PRO A 432 27.10 8.69 -18.80
N GLU A 433 28.16 8.66 -18.00
CA GLU A 433 29.51 8.27 -18.41
C GLU A 433 29.69 6.77 -18.19
N ILE A 434 29.56 6.00 -19.27
CA ILE A 434 29.64 4.53 -19.23
C ILE A 434 30.72 4.08 -20.21
N ASN A 435 31.75 3.43 -19.67
CA ASN A 435 32.69 2.69 -20.50
C ASN A 435 32.16 1.27 -20.72
N PHE A 436 31.47 1.05 -21.84
CA PHE A 436 30.86 -0.24 -22.15
C PHE A 436 31.87 -1.39 -22.24
N ALA A 437 33.13 -1.10 -22.59
CA ALA A 437 34.17 -2.12 -22.72
C ALA A 437 34.64 -2.67 -21.36
N THR A 438 34.36 -1.96 -20.26
CA THR A 438 34.75 -2.35 -18.90
C THR A 438 33.58 -2.86 -18.07
N LEU A 439 32.39 -3.02 -18.67
CA LEU A 439 31.28 -3.66 -17.97
C LEU A 439 31.59 -5.14 -17.74
N PRO A 440 31.29 -5.68 -16.53
CA PRO A 440 31.64 -7.05 -16.15
C PRO A 440 30.91 -8.15 -16.91
#